data_AF-A0A365ZE62-F1
#
_entry.id   AF-A0A365ZE62-F1
#
_cell.length_a   1.000
_cell.length_b   1.000
_cell.length_c   1.000
_cell.angle_alpha   90.00
_cell.angle_beta   90.00
_cell.angle_gamma   90.00
#
_symmetry.space_group_name_H-M   'P 1'
#
loop_
_entity.id
_entity.type
_entity.pdbx_description
1 polymer ?
#
loop_
_entity_poly.entity_id
_entity_poly.type
_entity_poly.pdbx_seq_one_letter_code
_entity_poly.pdbx_strand_id
1 'polypeptide(L)'
;SEGPRRAGVSSFGMSGTNAHTIIEQAPTTDPAEPTPPSAPTLPLVPVRLSGRGDAALRDQAAALRSHLAVHPELRPLDLAFTTATSRAALDSRAIVLAGDLDTLTTGLDALTENRSAAHLITGSRTSGSLAFLFSGQGSQRLGMGRELYEAFPVYADAFDAVCARLDRELTRPLRDVTFGGAADLLSRTEFAQVALFAVEVALFRLVESWGVSPDFLAGHSIGEIGAAHVAGVLSLDDACALVAARGRLMGALPEGGAMVAVQASESEVLPL
;
A
#
# COMPACT_ATOMS: atom_id res chain seq x y z
N SER A 1 -20.61 -45.93 -8.51
CA SER A 1 -21.77 -45.42 -7.74
C SER A 1 -21.72 -43.91 -7.76
N GLU A 2 -22.79 -43.25 -8.21
CA GLU A 2 -22.93 -41.79 -8.18
C GLU A 2 -23.38 -41.32 -6.80
N GLY A 3 -22.45 -41.32 -5.84
CA GLY A 3 -22.69 -40.80 -4.50
C GLY A 3 -21.37 -40.40 -3.85
N PRO A 4 -21.41 -39.55 -2.80
CA PRO A 4 -20.20 -39.10 -2.13
C PRO A 4 -19.42 -40.31 -1.59
N ARG A 5 -18.10 -40.30 -1.77
CA ARG A 5 -17.23 -41.39 -1.30
C ARG A 5 -17.30 -41.48 0.23
N ARG A 6 -17.51 -42.69 0.76
CA ARG A 6 -17.57 -42.95 2.21
C ARG A 6 -16.55 -43.99 2.61
N ALA A 7 -15.97 -43.84 3.80
CA ALA A 7 -15.01 -44.77 4.38
C ALA A 7 -15.25 -44.94 5.89
N GLY A 8 -14.99 -46.12 6.43
CA GLY A 8 -15.03 -46.39 7.87
C GLY A 8 -13.61 -46.50 8.44
N VAL A 9 -13.38 -45.92 9.62
CA VAL A 9 -12.13 -46.02 10.38
C VAL A 9 -12.44 -46.65 11.73
N SER A 10 -11.85 -47.82 12.00
CA SER A 10 -12.00 -48.52 13.29
C SER A 10 -10.69 -48.48 14.07
N SER A 11 -10.78 -48.32 15.39
CA SER A 11 -9.65 -48.44 16.32
C SER A 11 -10.06 -49.28 17.53
N PHE A 12 -9.29 -50.33 17.82
CA PHE A 12 -9.56 -51.28 18.90
C PHE A 12 -8.39 -51.28 19.89
N GLY A 13 -8.60 -50.68 21.07
CA GLY A 13 -7.56 -50.57 22.09
C GLY A 13 -7.37 -51.85 22.90
N MET A 14 -6.14 -52.13 23.33
CA MET A 14 -5.83 -53.29 24.19
C MET A 14 -6.58 -53.28 25.54
N SER A 15 -7.02 -52.11 26.01
CA SER A 15 -7.85 -51.97 27.22
C SER A 15 -9.33 -52.33 27.01
N GLY A 16 -9.75 -52.65 25.78
CA GLY A 16 -11.13 -53.00 25.43
C GLY A 16 -11.98 -51.84 24.91
N THR A 17 -11.45 -50.61 24.81
CA THR A 17 -12.16 -49.48 24.23
C THR A 17 -12.10 -49.52 22.70
N ASN A 18 -13.27 -49.55 22.06
CA ASN A 18 -13.42 -49.59 20.61
C ASN A 18 -14.04 -48.28 20.10
N ALA A 19 -13.53 -47.75 19.00
CA ALA A 19 -14.09 -46.60 18.30
C ALA A 19 -14.27 -46.92 16.81
N HIS A 20 -15.36 -46.46 16.22
CA HIS A 20 -15.61 -46.53 14.79
C HIS A 20 -16.19 -45.21 14.29
N THR A 21 -15.59 -44.66 13.24
CA THR A 21 -16.00 -43.39 12.62
C THR A 21 -16.23 -43.60 11.14
N ILE A 22 -17.32 -43.05 10.62
CA ILE A 22 -17.61 -43.00 9.18
C ILE A 22 -17.26 -41.59 8.68
N ILE A 23 -16.46 -41.52 7.62
CA ILE A 23 -16.05 -40.29 6.96
C ILE A 23 -16.69 -40.27 5.58
N GLU A 24 -17.23 -39.12 5.19
CA GLU A 24 -17.80 -38.87 3.87
C GLU A 24 -17.00 -37.76 3.17
N GLN A 25 -16.87 -37.85 1.84
CA GLN A 25 -16.29 -36.82 1.00
C GLN A 25 -16.98 -35.47 1.25
N ALA A 26 -16.18 -34.40 1.36
CA ALA A 26 -16.73 -33.05 1.42
C ALA A 26 -17.62 -32.77 0.19
N PRO A 27 -18.73 -32.02 0.33
CA PRO A 27 -19.57 -31.63 -0.79
C PRO A 27 -18.70 -31.01 -1.89
N THR A 28 -18.94 -31.39 -3.15
CA THR A 28 -18.32 -30.68 -4.27
C THR A 28 -18.92 -29.30 -4.30
N THR A 29 -18.14 -28.30 -3.92
CA THR A 29 -18.47 -26.92 -4.25
C THR A 29 -18.17 -26.76 -5.73
N ASP A 30 -19.18 -26.46 -6.54
CA ASP A 30 -18.93 -26.02 -7.91
C ASP A 30 -17.95 -24.84 -7.85
N PRO A 31 -16.95 -24.77 -8.76
CA PRO A 31 -16.13 -23.58 -8.86
C PRO A 31 -17.07 -22.40 -8.97
N ALA A 32 -16.98 -21.45 -8.05
CA ALA A 32 -17.75 -20.22 -8.15
C ALA A 32 -17.56 -19.69 -9.59
N GLU A 33 -18.65 -19.38 -10.27
CA GLU A 33 -18.56 -18.74 -11.59
C GLU A 33 -17.56 -17.60 -11.47
N PRO A 34 -16.59 -17.48 -12.40
CA PRO A 34 -15.61 -16.42 -12.33
C PRO A 34 -16.37 -15.09 -12.36
N THR A 35 -16.52 -14.48 -11.19
CA THR A 35 -17.02 -13.12 -11.08
C THR A 35 -16.12 -12.29 -12.00
N PRO A 36 -16.68 -11.54 -12.98
CA PRO A 36 -15.86 -10.68 -13.80
C PRO A 36 -15.01 -9.80 -12.87
N PRO A 37 -13.71 -9.63 -13.13
CA PRO A 37 -12.85 -8.86 -12.24
C PRO A 37 -13.43 -7.45 -12.13
N SER A 38 -14.09 -7.15 -11.01
CA SER A 38 -14.59 -5.82 -10.71
C SER A 38 -13.45 -4.88 -10.32
N ALA A 39 -12.27 -5.44 -10.05
CA ALA A 39 -11.06 -4.73 -9.69
C ALA A 39 -9.99 -4.89 -10.78
N PRO A 40 -9.18 -3.85 -11.03
CA PRO A 40 -8.04 -3.94 -11.94
C PRO A 40 -7.09 -5.06 -11.49
N THR A 41 -6.57 -5.83 -12.44
CA THR A 41 -5.45 -6.73 -12.17
C THR A 41 -4.23 -5.87 -11.83
N LEU A 42 -3.77 -5.92 -10.59
CA LEU A 42 -2.55 -5.22 -10.19
C LEU A 42 -1.33 -5.89 -10.85
N PRO A 43 -0.33 -5.10 -11.30
CA PRO A 43 0.86 -5.65 -11.96
C PRO A 43 1.74 -6.48 -11.03
N LEU A 44 1.61 -6.28 -9.71
CA LEU A 44 2.36 -6.98 -8.68
C LEU A 44 1.45 -7.32 -7.50
N VAL A 45 1.65 -8.51 -6.92
CA VAL A 45 1.01 -8.92 -5.66
C VAL A 45 2.06 -9.22 -4.58
N PRO A 46 1.79 -8.89 -3.30
CA PRO A 46 2.72 -9.15 -2.20
C PRO A 46 2.54 -10.57 -1.66
N VAL A 47 3.44 -11.49 -2.02
CA VAL A 47 3.48 -12.84 -1.42
C VAL A 47 4.27 -12.77 -0.11
N ARG A 48 3.59 -12.96 1.02
CA ARG A 48 4.16 -12.83 2.36
C ARG A 48 4.73 -14.17 2.85
N LEU A 49 5.93 -14.15 3.41
CA LEU A 49 6.50 -15.25 4.17
C LEU A 49 6.85 -14.77 5.58
N SER A 50 6.78 -15.68 6.56
CA SER A 50 7.28 -15.40 7.91
C SER A 50 7.81 -16.66 8.58
N GLY A 51 8.76 -16.49 9.49
CA GLY A 51 9.40 -17.56 10.25
C GLY A 51 9.75 -17.12 11.68
N ARG A 52 9.96 -18.08 12.57
CA ARG A 52 10.55 -17.84 13.90
C ARG A 52 12.07 -17.79 13.75
N GLY A 53 12.59 -16.62 13.39
CA GLY A 53 14.00 -16.43 13.06
C GLY A 53 14.30 -16.67 11.58
N ASP A 54 15.45 -16.17 11.14
CA ASP A 54 15.79 -16.07 9.72
C ASP A 54 16.01 -17.44 9.06
N ALA A 55 16.51 -18.43 9.80
CA ALA A 55 16.63 -19.80 9.30
C ALA A 55 15.26 -20.39 8.92
N ALA A 56 14.28 -20.29 9.82
CA ALA A 56 12.93 -20.77 9.56
C ALA A 56 12.25 -20.00 8.41
N LEU A 57 12.54 -18.71 8.26
CA LEU A 57 12.05 -17.91 7.12
C LEU A 57 12.61 -18.43 5.78
N ARG A 58 13.90 -18.77 5.72
CA ARG A 58 14.54 -19.35 4.52
C ARG A 58 14.00 -20.74 4.21
N ASP A 59 13.73 -21.55 5.24
CA ASP A 59 13.12 -22.87 5.07
C ASP A 59 11.69 -22.75 4.52
N GLN A 60 10.91 -21.75 4.94
CA GLN A 60 9.59 -21.47 4.34
C GLN A 60 9.70 -21.07 2.87
N ALA A 61 10.71 -20.28 2.51
CA ALA A 61 10.94 -19.90 1.12
C ALA A 61 11.29 -21.12 0.24
N ALA A 62 12.17 -21.99 0.74
CA ALA A 62 12.55 -23.23 0.05
C ALA A 62 11.35 -24.18 -0.09
N ALA A 63 10.55 -24.34 0.95
CA ALA A 63 9.35 -25.18 0.92
C ALA A 63 8.31 -24.68 -0.09
N LEU A 64 8.05 -23.36 -0.12
CA LEU A 64 7.15 -22.77 -1.11
C LEU A 64 7.71 -22.93 -2.53
N ARG A 65 9.01 -22.71 -2.71
CA ARG A 65 9.69 -22.89 -4.00
C ARG A 65 9.56 -24.32 -4.54
N SER A 66 9.73 -25.33 -3.69
CA SER A 66 9.53 -26.74 -4.06
C SER A 66 8.06 -27.04 -4.35
N HIS A 67 7.12 -26.45 -3.61
CA HIS A 67 5.70 -26.62 -3.88
C HIS A 67 5.31 -26.08 -5.26
N LEU A 68 5.79 -24.88 -5.62
CA LEU A 68 5.53 -24.29 -6.94
C LEU A 68 6.13 -25.09 -8.09
N ALA A 69 7.23 -25.81 -7.88
CA ALA A 69 7.82 -26.67 -8.90
C ALA A 69 6.91 -27.85 -9.29
N VAL A 70 6.05 -28.30 -8.37
CA VAL A 70 5.10 -29.41 -8.59
C VAL A 70 3.71 -28.88 -8.97
N HIS A 71 3.44 -27.60 -8.72
CA HIS A 71 2.16 -26.93 -8.95
C HIS A 71 2.30 -25.64 -9.79
N PRO A 72 2.73 -25.74 -11.06
CA PRO A 72 2.92 -24.58 -11.93
C PRO A 72 1.61 -23.87 -12.33
N GLU A 73 0.46 -24.48 -12.05
CA GLU A 73 -0.86 -23.89 -12.29
C GLU A 73 -1.26 -22.80 -11.27
N LEU A 74 -0.55 -22.69 -10.15
CA LEU A 74 -0.89 -21.76 -9.08
C LEU A 74 -0.68 -20.30 -9.50
N ARG A 75 -1.63 -19.43 -9.17
CA ARG A 75 -1.54 -18.01 -9.49
C ARG A 75 -0.87 -17.25 -8.32
N PRO A 76 0.04 -16.30 -8.59
CA PRO A 76 0.62 -15.45 -7.55
C PRO A 76 -0.43 -14.77 -6.66
N LEU A 77 -1.56 -14.35 -7.23
CA LEU A 77 -2.65 -13.73 -6.47
C LEU A 77 -3.25 -14.65 -5.41
N ASP A 78 -3.48 -15.93 -5.74
CA ASP A 78 -4.03 -16.91 -4.80
C ASP A 78 -3.03 -17.20 -3.67
N LEU A 79 -1.73 -17.23 -4.01
CA LEU A 79 -0.65 -17.38 -3.03
C LEU A 79 -0.56 -16.17 -2.11
N ALA A 80 -0.61 -14.95 -2.65
CA ALA A 80 -0.62 -13.71 -1.87
C ALA A 80 -1.82 -13.68 -0.91
N PHE A 81 -3.02 -13.97 -1.41
CA PHE A 81 -4.24 -14.05 -0.60
C PHE A 81 -4.10 -15.08 0.52
N THR A 82 -3.69 -16.31 0.17
CA THR A 82 -3.55 -17.42 1.12
C THR A 82 -2.50 -17.11 2.19
N THR A 83 -1.34 -16.63 1.79
CA THR A 83 -0.25 -16.31 2.71
C THR A 83 -0.58 -15.11 3.61
N ALA A 84 -1.38 -14.16 3.13
CA ALA A 84 -1.84 -13.02 3.92
C ALA A 84 -2.90 -13.40 4.98
N THR A 85 -3.84 -14.28 4.63
CA THR A 85 -5.07 -14.53 5.42
C THR A 85 -5.08 -15.83 6.21
N SER A 86 -4.29 -16.84 5.80
CA SER A 86 -4.35 -18.20 6.37
C SER A 86 -3.05 -18.66 7.03
N ARG A 87 -2.05 -17.79 7.12
CA ARG A 87 -0.76 -18.08 7.75
C ARG A 87 -0.50 -17.11 8.89
N ALA A 88 0.10 -17.61 9.96
CA ALA A 88 0.54 -16.78 11.08
C ALA A 88 1.59 -15.75 10.63
N ALA A 89 1.55 -14.55 11.19
CA ALA A 89 2.51 -13.48 10.91
C ALA A 89 3.60 -13.44 11.99
N LEU A 90 4.66 -14.23 11.79
CA LEU A 90 5.79 -14.38 12.72
C LEU A 90 6.78 -13.20 12.63
N ASP A 91 7.82 -13.21 13.47
CA ASP A 91 8.70 -12.06 13.67
C ASP A 91 9.66 -11.81 12.51
N SER A 92 10.34 -12.83 11.97
CA SER A 92 11.15 -12.69 10.74
C SER A 92 10.23 -12.77 9.53
N ARG A 93 10.25 -11.76 8.66
CA ARG A 93 9.30 -11.59 7.56
C ARG A 93 10.00 -11.32 6.24
N ALA A 94 9.38 -11.79 5.17
CA ALA A 94 9.72 -11.39 3.81
C ALA A 94 8.45 -11.14 2.99
N ILE A 95 8.56 -10.23 2.02
CA ILE A 95 7.56 -10.00 0.98
C ILE A 95 8.27 -10.14 -0.36
N VAL A 96 7.77 -11.01 -1.22
CA VAL A 96 8.15 -11.06 -2.63
C VAL A 96 7.05 -10.39 -3.44
N LEU A 97 7.38 -9.29 -4.11
CA LEU A 97 6.47 -8.60 -5.04
C LEU A 97 6.55 -9.30 -6.40
N ALA A 98 5.48 -9.95 -6.83
CA ALA A 98 5.51 -10.74 -8.05
C ALA A 98 4.26 -10.50 -8.91
N GLY A 99 4.46 -10.29 -10.22
CA GLY A 99 3.38 -10.28 -11.21
C GLY A 99 3.14 -11.66 -11.83
N ASP A 100 4.15 -12.54 -11.76
CA ASP A 100 4.17 -13.86 -12.34
C ASP A 100 4.93 -14.86 -11.46
N LEU A 101 4.85 -16.15 -11.82
CA LEU A 101 5.51 -17.22 -11.08
C LEU A 101 7.04 -17.15 -11.20
N ASP A 102 7.59 -16.72 -12.33
CA ASP A 102 9.05 -16.67 -12.55
C ASP A 102 9.71 -15.64 -11.61
N THR A 103 9.09 -14.46 -11.48
CA THR A 103 9.49 -13.42 -10.54
C THR A 103 9.37 -13.91 -9.10
N LEU A 104 8.26 -14.58 -8.75
CA LEU A 104 8.06 -15.16 -7.43
C LEU A 104 9.16 -16.18 -7.10
N THR A 105 9.39 -17.13 -8.00
CA THR A 105 10.44 -18.15 -7.89
C THR A 105 11.81 -17.52 -7.71
N THR A 106 12.17 -16.52 -8.51
CA THR A 106 13.45 -15.81 -8.39
C THR A 106 13.60 -15.14 -7.02
N GLY A 107 12.52 -14.57 -6.48
CA GLY A 107 12.52 -13.93 -5.15
C GLY A 107 12.64 -14.93 -4.01
N LEU A 108 12.00 -16.10 -4.15
CA LEU A 108 12.13 -17.21 -3.18
C LEU A 108 13.54 -17.78 -3.18
N ASP A 109 14.13 -18.00 -4.35
CA ASP A 109 15.51 -18.48 -4.48
C ASP A 109 16.50 -17.48 -3.84
N ALA A 110 16.33 -16.18 -4.11
CA ALA A 110 17.14 -15.13 -3.46
C ALA A 110 16.99 -15.14 -1.93
N LEU A 111 15.76 -15.31 -1.41
CA LEU A 111 15.52 -15.39 0.03
C LEU A 111 16.17 -16.64 0.65
N THR A 112 16.01 -17.81 0.03
CA THR A 112 16.64 -19.06 0.48
C THR A 112 18.17 -18.96 0.51
N GLU A 113 18.76 -18.28 -0.46
CA GLU A 113 20.22 -18.06 -0.55
C GLU A 113 20.71 -16.87 0.27
N ASN A 114 19.82 -16.17 0.98
CA ASN A 114 20.13 -14.97 1.76
C ASN A 114 20.79 -13.85 0.92
N ARG A 115 20.32 -13.68 -0.32
CA ARG A 115 20.73 -12.62 -1.24
C ARG A 115 19.68 -11.53 -1.34
N SER A 116 20.12 -10.31 -1.65
CA SER A 116 19.21 -9.22 -2.01
C SER A 116 18.66 -9.41 -3.43
N ALA A 117 17.42 -8.96 -3.64
CA ALA A 117 16.76 -8.88 -4.94
C ALA A 117 15.82 -7.67 -4.96
N ALA A 118 15.62 -7.06 -6.13
CA ALA A 118 14.85 -5.82 -6.26
C ALA A 118 13.39 -5.96 -5.81
N HIS A 119 12.82 -7.15 -5.97
CA HIS A 119 11.43 -7.50 -5.63
C HIS A 119 11.31 -8.25 -4.30
N LEU A 120 12.40 -8.37 -3.53
CA LEU A 120 12.42 -9.03 -2.22
C LEU A 120 12.65 -7.99 -1.12
N ILE A 121 11.70 -7.90 -0.20
CA ILE A 121 11.79 -7.07 0.99
C ILE A 121 11.85 -7.99 2.20
N THR A 122 12.89 -7.87 3.02
CA THR A 122 13.04 -8.62 4.28
C THR A 122 13.01 -7.66 5.46
N GLY A 123 12.47 -8.11 6.59
CA GLY A 123 12.49 -7.33 7.82
C GLY A 123 12.03 -8.16 9.01
N SER A 124 12.14 -7.55 10.19
CA SER A 124 11.59 -8.11 11.42
C SER A 124 10.40 -7.29 11.89
N ARG A 125 9.52 -7.91 12.67
CA ARG A 125 8.45 -7.18 13.36
C ARG A 125 9.05 -6.13 14.28
N THR A 126 8.69 -4.88 14.06
CA THR A 126 8.98 -3.77 14.97
C THR A 126 7.79 -3.52 15.89
N SER A 127 8.07 -2.99 17.08
CA SER A 127 7.07 -2.43 17.99
C SER A 127 7.22 -0.93 18.04
N GLY A 128 6.11 -0.20 18.17
CA GLY A 128 6.13 1.24 18.31
C GLY A 128 4.86 1.85 17.72
N SER A 129 4.76 3.17 17.84
CA SER A 129 3.70 3.94 17.23
C SER A 129 4.02 4.25 15.76
N LEU A 130 2.98 4.31 14.93
CA LEU A 130 3.05 4.68 13.53
C LEU A 130 2.71 6.16 13.35
N ALA A 131 3.55 6.89 12.64
CA ALA A 131 3.27 8.27 12.26
C ALA A 131 3.20 8.40 10.73
N PHE A 132 2.22 9.16 10.23
CA PHE A 132 2.21 9.60 8.83
C PHE A 132 2.68 11.06 8.74
N LEU A 133 3.60 11.31 7.82
CA LEU A 133 4.19 12.62 7.60
C LEU A 133 3.74 13.17 6.24
N PHE A 134 3.14 14.35 6.28
CA PHE A 134 2.67 15.10 5.12
C PHE A 134 3.75 16.11 4.71
N SER A 135 4.16 16.07 3.45
CA SER A 135 5.32 16.80 2.97
C SER A 135 5.01 18.27 2.69
N GLY A 136 6.06 19.08 2.63
CA GLY A 136 5.97 20.46 2.16
C GLY A 136 5.98 20.56 0.64
N GLN A 137 5.94 21.80 0.15
CA GLN A 137 6.22 22.08 -1.26
C GLN A 137 7.67 21.68 -1.61
N GLY A 138 7.85 21.08 -2.79
CA GLY A 138 9.14 20.58 -3.29
C GLY A 138 9.11 19.10 -3.71
N SER A 139 8.12 18.34 -3.25
CA SER A 139 7.93 16.92 -3.59
C SER A 139 7.07 16.69 -4.84
N GLN A 140 6.49 17.75 -5.41
CA GLN A 140 5.63 17.65 -6.58
C GLN A 140 6.40 17.17 -7.81
N ARG A 141 5.82 16.22 -8.54
CA ARG A 141 6.31 15.75 -9.83
C ARG A 141 5.15 15.60 -10.80
N LEU A 142 5.40 15.85 -12.07
CA LEU A 142 4.38 15.68 -13.10
C LEU A 142 3.87 14.23 -13.09
N GLY A 143 2.55 14.05 -13.18
CA GLY A 143 1.92 12.72 -13.16
C GLY A 143 1.94 12.03 -11.80
N MET A 144 2.30 12.72 -10.71
CA MET A 144 2.16 12.14 -9.36
C MET A 144 0.73 11.67 -9.12
N GLY A 145 0.55 10.46 -8.60
CA GLY A 145 -0.77 9.91 -8.29
C GLY A 145 -1.58 9.38 -9.48
N ARG A 146 -1.16 9.60 -10.73
CA ARG A 146 -1.96 9.20 -11.91
C ARG A 146 -2.22 7.68 -11.98
N GLU A 147 -1.18 6.86 -11.83
CA GLU A 147 -1.32 5.40 -11.85
C GLU A 147 -2.19 4.90 -10.68
N LEU A 148 -2.12 5.57 -9.52
CA LEU A 148 -2.98 5.26 -8.38
C LEU A 148 -4.43 5.63 -8.63
N TYR A 149 -4.67 6.77 -9.29
CA TYR A 149 -6.00 7.21 -9.72
C TYR A 149 -6.63 6.21 -10.70
N GLU A 150 -5.84 5.69 -11.64
CA GLU A 150 -6.31 4.68 -12.61
C GLU A 150 -6.55 3.31 -11.96
N ALA A 151 -5.77 2.94 -10.93
CA ALA A 151 -5.82 1.62 -10.31
C ALA A 151 -6.76 1.49 -9.09
N PHE A 152 -7.00 2.56 -8.33
CA PHE A 152 -7.68 2.50 -7.03
C PHE A 152 -8.84 3.50 -6.94
N PRO A 153 -10.10 3.04 -7.01
CA PRO A 153 -11.27 3.91 -6.89
C PRO A 153 -11.28 4.78 -5.62
N VAL A 154 -10.84 4.25 -4.48
CA VAL A 154 -10.73 5.02 -3.22
C VAL A 154 -9.80 6.23 -3.36
N TYR A 155 -8.68 6.07 -4.09
CA TYR A 155 -7.78 7.17 -4.37
C TYR A 155 -8.43 8.18 -5.30
N ALA A 156 -9.06 7.69 -6.38
CA ALA A 156 -9.72 8.53 -7.37
C ALA A 156 -10.84 9.38 -6.76
N ASP A 157 -11.72 8.75 -5.97
CA ASP A 157 -12.83 9.41 -5.28
C ASP A 157 -12.33 10.50 -4.33
N ALA A 158 -11.28 10.22 -3.55
CA ALA A 158 -10.69 11.20 -2.63
C ALA A 158 -10.02 12.36 -3.39
N PHE A 159 -9.29 12.07 -4.46
CA PHE A 159 -8.65 13.08 -5.30
C PHE A 159 -9.68 13.97 -6.01
N ASP A 160 -10.73 13.39 -6.57
CA ASP A 160 -11.81 14.10 -7.27
C ASP A 160 -12.65 14.93 -6.31
N ALA A 161 -12.87 14.45 -5.08
CA ALA A 161 -13.52 15.24 -4.03
C ALA A 161 -12.74 16.53 -3.74
N VAL A 162 -11.41 16.47 -3.67
CA VAL A 162 -10.56 17.65 -3.49
C VAL A 162 -10.62 18.56 -4.73
N CYS A 163 -10.48 18.00 -5.94
CA CYS A 163 -10.53 18.76 -7.19
C CYS A 163 -11.85 19.52 -7.35
N ALA A 164 -12.99 18.89 -7.05
CA ALA A 164 -14.31 19.50 -7.16
C ALA A 164 -14.50 20.78 -6.33
N ARG A 165 -13.69 20.94 -5.27
CA ARG A 165 -13.68 22.12 -4.39
C ARG A 165 -12.67 23.16 -4.86
N LEU A 166 -11.45 22.71 -5.19
CA LEU A 166 -10.34 23.60 -5.56
C LEU A 166 -10.48 24.17 -6.98
N ASP A 167 -11.09 23.45 -7.92
CA ASP A 167 -11.25 23.91 -9.31
C ASP A 167 -12.11 25.18 -9.43
N ARG A 168 -12.87 25.53 -8.38
CA ARG A 168 -13.63 26.79 -8.30
C ARG A 168 -12.73 28.01 -8.03
N GLU A 169 -11.57 27.80 -7.43
CA GLU A 169 -10.60 28.83 -7.03
C GLU A 169 -9.41 28.92 -8.00
N LEU A 170 -9.24 27.92 -8.88
CA LEU A 170 -8.11 27.78 -9.79
C LEU A 170 -8.43 28.25 -11.20
N THR A 171 -7.43 28.75 -11.91
CA THR A 171 -7.57 29.17 -13.32
C THR A 171 -7.55 28.00 -14.29
N ARG A 172 -7.16 26.81 -13.83
CA ARG A 172 -7.07 25.57 -14.61
C ARG A 172 -7.51 24.39 -13.73
N PRO A 173 -8.13 23.34 -14.32
CA PRO A 173 -8.49 22.15 -13.56
C PRO A 173 -7.25 21.50 -12.92
N LEU A 174 -7.32 21.21 -11.62
CA LEU A 174 -6.22 20.69 -10.83
C LEU A 174 -5.71 19.35 -11.38
N ARG A 175 -6.64 18.49 -11.81
CA ARG A 175 -6.32 17.20 -12.45
C ARG A 175 -5.43 17.38 -13.68
N ASP A 176 -5.76 18.35 -14.53
CA ASP A 176 -4.99 18.62 -15.76
C ASP A 176 -3.61 19.18 -15.45
N VAL A 177 -3.49 20.01 -14.41
CA VAL A 177 -2.18 20.53 -13.96
C VAL A 177 -1.32 19.42 -13.35
N THR A 178 -1.93 18.53 -12.58
CA THR A 178 -1.21 17.46 -11.86
C THR A 178 -0.80 16.33 -12.81
N PHE A 179 -1.67 15.92 -13.74
CA PHE A 179 -1.46 14.78 -14.63
C PHE A 179 -1.04 15.16 -16.06
N GLY A 180 -1.14 16.44 -16.43
CA GLY A 180 -0.87 16.93 -17.77
C GLY A 180 0.61 17.06 -18.10
N GLY A 181 0.93 17.93 -19.06
CA GLY A 181 2.28 18.07 -19.64
C GLY A 181 3.10 19.28 -19.18
N ALA A 182 2.54 20.17 -18.35
CA ALA A 182 3.15 21.46 -18.03
C ALA A 182 3.80 21.47 -16.64
N ALA A 183 5.01 20.92 -16.53
CA ALA A 183 5.76 20.86 -15.26
C ALA A 183 6.00 22.25 -14.64
N ASP A 184 6.23 23.28 -15.47
CA ASP A 184 6.42 24.66 -15.01
C ASP A 184 5.17 25.22 -14.33
N LEU A 185 3.99 24.87 -14.86
CA LEU A 185 2.71 25.27 -14.28
C LEU A 185 2.50 24.61 -12.91
N LEU A 186 2.79 23.32 -12.79
CA LEU A 186 2.75 22.59 -11.51
C LEU A 186 3.75 23.15 -10.49
N SER A 187 4.86 23.73 -10.95
CA SER A 187 5.90 24.29 -10.08
C SER A 187 5.55 25.67 -9.52
N ARG A 188 4.51 26.33 -10.06
CA ARG A 188 3.99 27.57 -9.47
C ARG A 188 3.32 27.27 -8.14
N THR A 189 3.65 28.06 -7.12
CA THR A 189 3.25 27.86 -5.71
C THR A 189 1.76 27.61 -5.53
N GLU A 190 0.92 28.37 -6.23
CA GLU A 190 -0.54 28.25 -6.18
C GLU A 190 -1.08 26.92 -6.71
N PHE A 191 -0.35 26.24 -7.60
CA PHE A 191 -0.70 24.91 -8.11
C PHE A 191 0.01 23.80 -7.34
N ALA A 192 1.29 24.00 -6.98
CA ALA A 192 2.07 23.02 -6.23
C ALA A 192 1.39 22.67 -4.90
N GLN A 193 0.95 23.68 -4.14
CA GLN A 193 0.34 23.47 -2.82
C GLN A 193 -0.96 22.68 -2.87
N VAL A 194 -1.87 23.07 -3.77
CA VAL A 194 -3.17 22.41 -3.95
C VAL A 194 -3.01 21.00 -4.52
N ALA A 195 -2.07 20.78 -5.43
CA ALA A 195 -1.81 19.46 -6.01
C ALA A 195 -1.22 18.50 -4.97
N LEU A 196 -0.26 18.98 -4.17
CA LEU A 196 0.30 18.19 -3.07
C LEU A 196 -0.77 17.84 -2.03
N PHE A 197 -1.59 18.81 -1.61
CA PHE A 197 -2.71 18.55 -0.71
C PHE A 197 -3.66 17.47 -1.26
N ALA A 198 -4.07 17.57 -2.53
CA ALA A 198 -4.95 16.58 -3.16
C ALA A 198 -4.33 15.18 -3.19
N VAL A 199 -3.05 15.07 -3.57
CA VAL A 199 -2.33 13.80 -3.62
C VAL A 199 -2.14 13.20 -2.24
N GLU A 200 -1.75 13.99 -1.24
CA GLU A 200 -1.50 13.51 0.12
C GLU A 200 -2.79 13.05 0.80
N VAL A 201 -3.91 13.76 0.61
CA VAL A 201 -5.22 13.33 1.11
C VAL A 201 -5.66 12.03 0.43
N ALA A 202 -5.50 11.91 -0.89
CA ALA A 202 -5.86 10.70 -1.62
C ALA A 202 -4.98 9.50 -1.24
N LEU A 203 -3.67 9.71 -1.04
CA LEU A 203 -2.75 8.69 -0.53
C LEU A 203 -3.15 8.22 0.87
N PHE A 204 -3.49 9.16 1.76
CA PHE A 204 -3.97 8.82 3.10
C PHE A 204 -5.21 7.93 3.05
N ARG A 205 -6.24 8.32 2.28
CA ARG A 205 -7.49 7.55 2.17
C ARG A 205 -7.26 6.17 1.56
N LEU A 206 -6.36 6.05 0.60
CA LEU A 206 -5.98 4.75 0.05
C LEU A 206 -5.36 3.84 1.10
N VAL A 207 -4.38 4.32 1.85
CA VAL A 207 -3.69 3.54 2.89
C VAL A 207 -4.63 3.19 4.05
N GLU A 208 -5.47 4.14 4.45
CA GLU A 208 -6.52 3.94 5.47
C GLU A 208 -7.51 2.84 5.05
N SER A 209 -7.88 2.77 3.77
CA SER A 209 -8.79 1.73 3.25
C SER A 209 -8.23 0.31 3.34
N TRP A 210 -6.90 0.16 3.46
CA TRP A 210 -6.25 -1.12 3.72
C TRP A 210 -6.20 -1.48 5.20
N GLY A 211 -6.81 -0.67 6.08
CA GLY A 211 -6.84 -0.86 7.53
C GLY A 211 -5.57 -0.38 8.24
N VAL A 212 -4.73 0.44 7.59
CA VAL A 212 -3.55 1.03 8.23
C VAL A 212 -3.92 2.39 8.81
N SER A 213 -3.92 2.49 10.13
CA SER A 213 -4.22 3.73 10.86
C SER A 213 -2.98 4.21 11.62
N PRO A 214 -2.57 5.48 11.44
CA PRO A 214 -1.46 6.04 12.21
C PRO A 214 -1.90 6.40 13.64
N ASP A 215 -0.97 6.33 14.59
CA ASP A 215 -1.13 6.88 15.94
C ASP A 215 -0.89 8.40 15.95
N PHE A 216 -0.04 8.89 15.05
CA PHE A 216 0.34 10.30 14.95
C PHE A 216 0.29 10.81 13.52
N LEU A 217 -0.07 12.08 13.39
CA LEU A 217 -0.03 12.83 12.14
C LEU A 217 0.90 14.02 12.33
N ALA A 218 1.79 14.22 11.38
CA ALA A 218 2.65 15.39 11.32
C ALA A 218 2.64 15.94 9.90
N GLY A 219 2.79 17.25 9.75
CA GLY A 219 2.92 17.90 8.46
C GLY A 219 4.09 18.86 8.48
N HIS A 220 4.67 19.10 7.32
CA HIS A 220 5.69 20.12 7.14
C HIS A 220 5.12 21.26 6.28
N SER A 221 4.99 22.46 6.84
CA SER A 221 4.48 23.64 6.14
C SER A 221 3.09 23.39 5.54
N ILE A 222 2.94 23.32 4.21
CA ILE A 222 1.64 23.03 3.58
C ILE A 222 1.07 21.66 3.98
N GLY A 223 1.93 20.67 4.24
CA GLY A 223 1.51 19.34 4.66
C GLY A 223 0.74 19.34 5.99
N GLU A 224 0.90 20.36 6.84
CA GLU A 224 0.11 20.47 8.08
C GLU A 224 -1.38 20.62 7.81
N ILE A 225 -1.76 21.23 6.67
CA ILE A 225 -3.17 21.35 6.29
C ILE A 225 -3.73 19.98 5.88
N GLY A 226 -2.94 19.17 5.18
CA GLY A 226 -3.27 17.78 4.87
C GLY A 226 -3.45 16.95 6.15
N ALA A 227 -2.48 17.02 7.06
CA ALA A 227 -2.51 16.34 8.35
C ALA A 227 -3.73 16.77 9.20
N ALA A 228 -4.01 18.07 9.31
CA ALA A 228 -5.14 18.60 10.05
C ALA A 228 -6.49 18.17 9.45
N HIS A 229 -6.59 18.09 8.12
CA HIS A 229 -7.79 17.58 7.46
C HIS A 229 -8.03 16.10 7.79
N VAL A 230 -7.02 15.24 7.60
CA VAL A 230 -7.20 13.80 7.82
C VAL A 230 -7.37 13.46 9.30
N ALA A 231 -6.84 14.28 10.20
CA ALA A 231 -7.10 14.22 11.64
C ALA A 231 -8.54 14.62 12.04
N GLY A 232 -9.34 15.16 11.12
CA GLY A 232 -10.68 15.67 11.39
C GLY A 232 -10.72 17.04 12.09
N VAL A 233 -9.59 17.74 12.18
CA VAL A 233 -9.52 19.10 12.73
C VAL A 233 -10.12 20.11 11.74
N LEU A 234 -9.84 19.94 10.45
CA LEU A 234 -10.41 20.74 9.38
C LEU A 234 -11.36 19.90 8.52
N SER A 235 -12.55 20.45 8.24
CA SER A 235 -13.42 19.88 7.20
C SER A 235 -12.71 19.93 5.84
N LEU A 236 -13.15 19.11 4.89
CA LEU A 236 -12.56 19.13 3.55
C LEU A 236 -12.73 20.50 2.88
N ASP A 237 -13.89 21.15 3.09
CA ASP A 237 -14.18 22.46 2.52
C ASP A 237 -13.28 23.55 3.12
N ASP A 238 -13.09 23.56 4.45
CA ASP A 238 -12.21 24.51 5.13
C ASP A 238 -10.74 24.30 4.77
N ALA A 239 -10.30 23.05 4.71
CA ALA A 239 -8.93 22.71 4.31
C ALA A 239 -8.66 23.17 2.87
N CYS A 240 -9.61 22.93 1.94
CA CYS A 240 -9.52 23.40 0.55
C CYS A 240 -9.46 24.93 0.46
N ALA A 241 -10.33 25.63 1.20
CA ALA A 241 -10.32 27.09 1.22
C ALA A 241 -8.98 27.64 1.74
N LEU A 242 -8.43 27.04 2.80
CA LEU A 242 -7.16 27.44 3.40
C LEU A 242 -5.97 27.20 2.45
N VAL A 243 -5.85 26.02 1.85
CA VAL A 243 -4.74 25.72 0.93
C VAL A 243 -4.80 26.57 -0.34
N ALA A 244 -5.99 26.80 -0.89
CA ALA A 244 -6.17 27.66 -2.07
C ALA A 244 -5.77 29.11 -1.77
N ALA A 245 -6.27 29.67 -0.66
CA ALA A 245 -5.96 31.03 -0.26
C ALA A 245 -4.45 31.20 0.02
N ARG A 246 -3.84 30.24 0.73
CA ARG A 246 -2.41 30.25 1.03
C ARG A 246 -1.56 30.17 -0.23
N GLY A 247 -1.84 29.23 -1.14
CA GLY A 247 -1.13 29.08 -2.40
C GLY A 247 -1.19 30.34 -3.25
N ARG A 248 -2.39 30.93 -3.40
CA ARG A 248 -2.60 32.19 -4.14
C ARG A 248 -1.85 33.37 -3.52
N LEU A 249 -1.95 33.56 -2.21
CA LEU A 249 -1.30 34.68 -1.53
C LEU A 249 0.22 34.56 -1.56
N MET A 250 0.77 33.36 -1.37
CA MET A 250 2.21 33.12 -1.48
C MET A 250 2.71 33.29 -2.92
N GLY A 251 1.95 32.81 -3.92
CA GLY A 251 2.27 32.98 -5.33
C GLY A 251 2.22 34.44 -5.80
N ALA A 252 1.49 35.31 -5.10
CA ALA A 252 1.38 36.74 -5.41
C ALA A 252 2.45 37.62 -4.72
N LEU A 253 3.34 37.03 -3.90
CA LEU A 253 4.42 37.79 -3.28
C LEU A 253 5.38 38.36 -4.34
N PRO A 254 6.00 39.53 -4.10
CA PRO A 254 6.96 40.11 -5.03
C PRO A 254 8.12 39.17 -5.34
N GLU A 255 8.60 39.22 -6.59
CA GLU A 255 9.83 38.54 -6.97
C GLU A 255 11.04 39.09 -6.18
N GLY A 256 12.06 38.26 -5.97
CA GLY A 256 13.32 38.64 -5.29
C GLY A 256 13.54 38.02 -3.91
N GLY A 257 12.54 37.36 -3.32
CA GLY A 257 12.73 36.49 -2.15
C GLY A 257 13.37 35.15 -2.54
N ALA A 258 14.18 34.58 -1.66
CA ALA A 258 14.77 33.25 -1.84
C ALA A 258 14.74 32.45 -0.53
N MET A 259 14.64 31.13 -0.67
CA MET A 259 14.85 30.18 0.43
C MET A 259 16.04 29.29 0.04
N VAL A 260 16.91 28.99 1.01
CA VAL A 260 18.09 28.15 0.81
C VAL A 260 18.16 27.08 1.89
N ALA A 261 18.55 25.87 1.51
CA ALA A 261 18.89 24.82 2.46
C ALA A 261 20.35 24.97 2.88
N VAL A 262 20.60 25.08 4.18
CA VAL A 262 21.94 25.22 4.75
C VAL A 262 22.28 23.95 5.51
N GLN A 263 23.43 23.34 5.22
CA GLN A 263 23.95 22.19 5.97
C GLN A 263 24.63 22.66 7.27
N ALA A 264 23.83 23.22 8.17
CA ALA A 264 24.27 23.68 9.48
C ALA A 264 23.14 23.49 10.50
N SER A 265 23.48 23.36 11.77
CA SER A 265 22.52 23.39 12.87
C SER A 265 21.93 24.79 13.05
N GLU A 266 20.77 24.87 13.69
CA GLU A 266 20.13 26.16 14.01
C GLU A 266 21.07 27.09 14.80
N SER A 267 21.82 26.54 15.77
CA SER A 267 22.78 27.30 16.58
C SER A 267 23.94 27.89 15.78
N GLU A 268 24.28 27.31 14.63
CA GLU A 268 25.32 27.83 13.73
C GLU A 268 24.77 28.90 12.79
N VAL A 269 23.47 28.87 12.48
CA VAL A 269 22.83 29.80 11.53
C VAL A 269 22.34 31.09 12.21
N LEU A 270 21.77 31.01 13.41
CA LEU A 270 21.22 32.17 14.13
C LEU A 270 22.17 33.38 14.27
N PRO A 271 23.51 33.21 14.41
CA PRO A 271 24.43 34.34 14.51
C PRO A 271 24.84 35.00 13.19
N LEU A 272 24.47 34.46 12.02
CA LEU A 272 24.86 34.95 10.68
C LEU A 272 23.99 36.12 10.22
#